data_AF-A0A9E5NBL7-F1
#
_entry.id   AF-A0A9E5NBL7-F1
#
_cell.length_a   1.000
_cell.length_b   1.000
_cell.length_c   1.000
_cell.angle_alpha   90.00
_cell.angle_beta   90.00
_cell.angle_gamma   90.00
#
_symmetry.space_group_name_H-M   'P 1'
#
loop_
_entity.id
_entity.type
_entity.pdbx_description
1 polymer ?
#
loop_
_entity_poly.entity_id
_entity_poly.type
_entity_poly.pdbx_seq_one_letter_code
_entity_poly.pdbx_strand_id
1 'polypeptide(L)'
;GGAVSFGGGTAERTARTGEGLDYHGVREYQPGDELRRIHWKAFARQQRLAVIEFQQTYTADVAIAVDLFRGTEVGAGKQTTLEYGIKIAASLARRALDNRASVTLGLQSASGLQIITCRREDDFHLILEALAEAEADGEMPLYSVVHAMKPELSPGTALVLITADADTRLVDLAGFLQNDNIKLAGVLLDASTFAPRR
;
A
#
# COMPACT_ATOMS: atom_id res chain seq x y z
N GLY A 1 -60.88 34.03 -1.77
CA GLY A 1 -60.22 32.74 -2.09
C GLY A 1 -58.76 33.04 -2.28
N GLY A 2 -57.81 32.37 -1.61
CA GLY A 2 -57.43 30.95 -1.79
C GLY A 2 -56.57 30.85 -3.05
N ALA A 3 -55.34 30.34 -3.10
CA ALA A 3 -54.56 29.49 -2.20
C ALA A 3 -53.03 29.63 -2.52
N VAL A 4 -52.21 29.05 -1.64
CA VAL A 4 -50.73 28.89 -1.64
C VAL A 4 -50.20 27.88 -2.67
N SER A 5 -48.94 28.03 -3.15
CA SER A 5 -47.87 26.99 -3.12
C SER A 5 -46.52 27.48 -3.72
N PHE A 6 -45.45 26.75 -3.39
CA PHE A 6 -43.99 27.02 -3.38
C PHE A 6 -43.19 26.53 -4.61
N GLY A 7 -41.94 27.01 -4.71
CA GLY A 7 -40.76 26.35 -5.35
C GLY A 7 -39.87 27.35 -6.11
N GLY A 8 -38.54 27.44 -6.00
CA GLY A 8 -37.50 26.61 -5.39
C GLY A 8 -36.33 26.45 -6.40
N GLY A 9 -35.09 26.81 -6.01
CA GLY A 9 -33.83 26.32 -6.63
C GLY A 9 -33.19 27.21 -7.72
N THR A 10 -32.19 28.05 -7.43
CA THR A 10 -30.72 27.79 -7.36
C THR A 10 -29.98 27.95 -8.69
N ALA A 11 -29.21 29.04 -8.78
CA ALA A 11 -28.15 29.23 -9.75
C ALA A 11 -26.78 28.84 -9.16
N GLU A 12 -26.02 28.17 -10.02
CA GLU A 12 -24.56 28.27 -10.22
C GLU A 12 -23.54 27.67 -9.23
N ARG A 13 -22.59 26.99 -9.91
CA ARG A 13 -21.12 26.98 -9.72
C ARG A 13 -20.45 25.86 -8.92
N THR A 14 -19.87 24.96 -9.73
CA THR A 14 -18.48 24.46 -9.64
C THR A 14 -18.06 23.83 -8.32
N ALA A 15 -18.34 22.53 -8.17
CA ALA A 15 -17.61 21.68 -7.25
C ALA A 15 -16.31 21.20 -7.92
N ARG A 16 -15.18 21.81 -7.56
CA ARG A 16 -13.89 21.13 -7.60
C ARG A 16 -13.82 20.28 -6.33
N THR A 17 -14.17 19.01 -6.46
CA THR A 17 -14.11 18.04 -5.36
C THR A 17 -12.67 17.58 -5.20
N GLY A 18 -11.93 18.24 -4.31
CA GLY A 18 -10.68 17.75 -3.77
C GLY A 18 -10.95 16.88 -2.54
N GLU A 19 -10.52 15.63 -2.63
CA GLU A 19 -10.02 14.70 -1.60
C GLU A 19 -10.77 14.59 -0.25
N GLY A 20 -11.07 13.33 0.09
CA GLY A 20 -11.91 12.91 1.19
C GLY A 20 -11.41 13.34 2.56
N LEU A 21 -12.29 14.03 3.28
CA LEU A 21 -12.22 14.22 4.72
C LEU A 21 -13.49 13.61 5.29
N ASP A 22 -13.38 12.40 5.82
CA ASP A 22 -14.50 11.75 6.48
C ASP A 22 -14.78 12.45 7.83
N TYR A 23 -16.04 12.85 7.99
CA TYR A 23 -16.54 13.70 9.08
C TYR A 23 -16.65 12.89 10.38
N HIS A 24 -15.86 13.17 11.43
CA HIS A 24 -15.87 12.36 12.65
C HIS A 24 -16.34 13.05 13.95
N GLY A 25 -16.88 14.28 13.87
CA GLY A 25 -17.59 14.95 14.98
C GLY A 25 -16.93 16.23 15.48
N VAL A 26 -17.54 16.84 16.51
CA VAL A 26 -17.15 18.15 17.08
C VAL A 26 -16.74 17.97 18.54
N ARG A 27 -15.52 18.40 18.91
CA ARG A 27 -15.04 18.50 20.29
C ARG A 27 -15.07 19.96 20.77
N GLU A 28 -15.39 20.14 22.05
CA GLU A 28 -15.31 21.44 22.73
C GLU A 28 -13.84 21.86 22.89
N TYR A 29 -13.55 23.10 22.51
CA TYR A 29 -12.22 23.72 22.56
C TYR A 29 -11.66 23.72 23.98
N GLN A 30 -10.36 23.43 24.08
CA GLN A 30 -9.61 23.62 25.31
C GLN A 30 -8.52 24.69 25.11
N PRO A 31 -8.17 25.45 26.17
CA PRO A 31 -7.07 26.40 26.10
C PRO A 31 -5.76 25.71 25.69
N GLY A 32 -5.26 26.02 24.48
CA GLY A 32 -4.08 25.40 23.88
C GLY A 32 -4.29 24.94 22.43
N ASP A 33 -5.55 24.81 21.99
CA ASP A 33 -5.87 24.40 20.62
C ASP A 33 -5.55 25.50 19.58
N GLU A 34 -5.01 25.11 18.42
CA GLU A 34 -4.68 26.03 17.32
C GLU A 34 -5.92 26.75 16.77
N LEU A 35 -5.92 28.09 16.85
CA LEU A 35 -7.03 28.97 16.44
C LEU A 35 -7.44 28.80 14.96
N ARG A 36 -6.56 28.27 14.10
CA ARG A 36 -6.82 28.04 12.67
C ARG A 36 -7.80 26.89 12.41
N ARG A 37 -8.14 26.10 13.44
CA ARG A 37 -9.04 24.94 13.37
C ARG A 37 -10.45 25.20 13.93
N ILE A 38 -10.79 26.46 14.20
CA ILE A 38 -12.10 26.86 14.73
C ILE A 38 -13.16 26.81 13.62
N HIS A 39 -14.23 26.03 13.85
CA HIS A 39 -15.39 26.01 12.97
C HIS A 39 -16.31 27.20 13.26
N TRP A 40 -15.99 28.37 12.69
CA TRP A 40 -16.67 29.66 12.94
C TRP A 40 -18.19 29.64 12.71
N LYS A 41 -18.71 28.74 11.87
CA LYS A 41 -20.16 28.60 11.61
C LYS A 41 -20.92 27.91 12.76
N ALA A 42 -20.23 27.09 13.57
CA ALA A 42 -20.78 26.48 14.79
C ALA A 42 -20.76 27.47 15.97
N PHE A 43 -19.74 28.33 16.02
CA PHE A 43 -19.60 29.42 17.00
C PHE A 43 -20.79 30.39 16.98
N ALA A 44 -21.27 30.77 15.78
CA ALA A 44 -22.34 31.76 15.62
C ALA A 44 -23.72 31.35 16.17
N ARG A 45 -23.94 30.07 16.52
CA ARG A 45 -25.25 29.57 16.98
C ARG A 45 -25.28 29.05 18.41
N GLN A 46 -24.16 28.67 19.00
CA GLN A 46 -24.14 27.91 20.27
C GLN A 46 -23.18 28.47 21.34
N GLN A 47 -22.47 29.58 21.08
CA GLN A 47 -21.51 30.22 22.02
C GLN A 47 -20.48 29.26 22.65
N ARG A 48 -20.12 28.16 21.97
CA ARG A 48 -19.05 27.24 22.38
C ARG A 48 -18.06 27.07 21.24
N LEU A 49 -16.78 27.12 21.57
CA LEU A 49 -15.68 26.94 20.63
C LEU A 49 -15.56 25.45 20.27
N ALA A 50 -15.46 25.16 18.98
CA ALA A 50 -15.43 23.82 18.41
C ALA A 50 -14.20 23.67 17.50
N VAL A 51 -13.37 22.65 17.75
CA VAL A 51 -12.12 22.38 17.02
C VAL A 51 -12.35 21.22 16.04
N ILE A 52 -11.98 21.42 14.78
CA ILE A 52 -11.95 20.36 13.76
C ILE A 52 -10.68 19.54 13.96
N GLU A 53 -10.81 18.31 14.44
CA GLU A 53 -9.73 17.34 14.43
C GLU A 53 -9.71 16.63 13.06
N PHE A 54 -8.66 16.87 12.29
CA PHE A 54 -8.40 16.13 11.06
C PHE A 54 -7.67 14.84 11.43
N GLN A 55 -8.32 13.69 11.29
CA GLN A 55 -7.65 12.40 11.38
C GLN A 55 -7.05 12.10 10.00
N GLN A 56 -5.72 12.05 9.91
CA GLN A 56 -5.04 11.67 8.69
C GLN A 56 -5.19 10.16 8.52
N THR A 57 -6.01 9.71 7.56
CA THR A 57 -6.09 8.30 7.19
C THR A 57 -4.76 7.90 6.55
N TYR A 58 -3.83 7.38 7.35
CA TYR A 58 -2.62 6.76 6.81
C TYR A 58 -3.01 5.45 6.15
N THR A 59 -2.87 5.39 4.82
CA THR A 59 -2.82 4.12 4.12
C THR A 59 -1.61 3.34 4.65
N ALA A 60 -1.79 2.08 5.03
CA ALA A 60 -0.68 1.27 5.54
C ALA A 60 0.46 1.21 4.52
N ASP A 61 1.70 1.35 4.99
CA ASP A 61 2.89 1.11 4.18
C ASP A 61 2.88 -0.32 3.63
N VAL A 62 3.48 -0.51 2.45
CA VAL A 62 3.50 -1.79 1.76
C VAL A 62 4.92 -2.28 1.63
N ALA A 63 5.17 -3.53 1.97
CA ALA A 63 6.41 -4.21 1.63
C ALA A 63 6.13 -5.31 0.61
N ILE A 64 7.02 -5.50 -0.35
CA ILE A 64 6.88 -6.49 -1.41
C ILE A 64 8.16 -7.29 -1.48
N ALA A 65 8.06 -8.61 -1.34
CA ALA A 65 9.18 -9.52 -1.61
C ALA A 65 8.79 -10.46 -2.74
N VAL A 66 9.62 -10.50 -3.79
CA VAL A 66 9.43 -11.38 -4.94
C VAL A 66 10.36 -12.56 -4.80
N ASP A 67 9.82 -13.77 -4.97
CA ASP A 67 10.61 -14.98 -4.96
C ASP A 67 11.41 -15.10 -6.25
N LEU A 68 12.71 -14.91 -6.10
CA LEU A 68 13.72 -15.01 -7.15
C LEU A 68 14.66 -16.19 -6.92
N PHE A 69 14.33 -17.08 -5.98
CA PHE A 69 15.16 -18.24 -5.69
C PHE A 69 15.26 -19.15 -6.91
N ARG A 70 16.46 -19.61 -7.23
CA ARG A 70 16.69 -20.46 -8.40
C ARG A 70 15.78 -21.68 -8.42
N GLY A 71 15.12 -21.89 -9.55
CA GLY A 71 14.23 -23.04 -9.78
C GLY A 71 12.78 -22.86 -9.33
N THR A 72 12.41 -21.70 -8.79
CA THR A 72 10.99 -21.37 -8.52
C THR A 72 10.27 -20.85 -9.76
N GLU A 73 11.00 -20.32 -10.74
CA GLU A 73 10.42 -19.87 -12.01
C GLU A 73 9.95 -21.04 -12.87
N VAL A 74 8.72 -20.92 -13.37
CA VAL A 74 8.13 -21.87 -14.34
C VAL A 74 7.55 -21.10 -15.51
N GLY A 75 7.75 -21.63 -16.72
CA GLY A 75 7.24 -21.08 -17.97
C GLY A 75 8.34 -20.86 -19.01
N ALA A 76 8.03 -20.13 -20.07
CA ALA A 76 9.01 -19.82 -21.11
C ALA A 76 8.76 -18.45 -21.76
N GLY A 77 9.84 -17.81 -22.21
CA GLY A 77 9.78 -16.50 -22.86
C GLY A 77 9.14 -15.45 -21.97
N LYS A 78 8.09 -14.77 -22.46
CA LYS A 78 7.36 -13.72 -21.70
C LYS A 78 6.20 -14.25 -20.86
N GLN A 79 6.05 -15.57 -20.78
CA GLN A 79 4.99 -16.24 -20.04
C GLN A 79 5.61 -17.12 -18.94
N THR A 80 6.24 -16.47 -17.98
CA THR A 80 6.83 -17.12 -16.80
C THR A 80 6.17 -16.62 -15.53
N THR A 81 6.26 -17.41 -14.45
CA THR A 81 5.80 -16.97 -13.13
C THR A 81 6.55 -15.70 -12.68
N LEU A 82 7.85 -15.58 -12.96
CA LEU A 82 8.62 -14.36 -12.69
C LEU A 82 8.02 -13.13 -13.37
N GLU A 83 7.75 -13.19 -14.68
CA GLU A 83 7.16 -12.09 -15.46
C GLU A 83 5.82 -11.62 -14.90
N TYR A 84 5.00 -12.55 -14.39
CA TYR A 84 3.75 -12.20 -13.72
C TYR A 84 3.98 -11.63 -12.32
N GLY A 85 4.95 -12.18 -11.58
CA GLY A 85 5.37 -11.66 -10.28
C GLY A 85 5.85 -10.22 -10.35
N ILE A 86 6.69 -9.90 -11.34
CA ILE A 86 7.16 -8.54 -11.62
C ILE A 86 5.99 -7.59 -11.91
N LYS A 87 5.03 -8.00 -12.75
CA LYS A 87 3.84 -7.18 -13.07
C LYS A 87 2.97 -6.91 -11.83
N ILE A 88 2.77 -7.93 -11.00
CA ILE A 88 2.01 -7.81 -9.76
C ILE A 88 2.75 -6.88 -8.79
N ALA A 89 4.04 -7.06 -8.59
CA ALA A 89 4.88 -6.22 -7.74
C ALA A 89 4.82 -4.74 -8.18
N ALA A 90 5.03 -4.47 -9.48
CA ALA A 90 4.96 -3.12 -10.03
C ALA A 90 3.57 -2.49 -9.85
N SER A 91 2.50 -3.25 -10.10
CA SER A 91 1.13 -2.77 -9.93
C SER A 91 0.79 -2.45 -8.47
N LEU A 92 1.23 -3.29 -7.52
CA LEU A 92 1.04 -3.07 -6.09
C LEU A 92 1.83 -1.85 -5.61
N ALA A 93 3.09 -1.74 -6.02
CA ALA A 93 3.96 -0.61 -5.70
C ALA A 93 3.37 0.71 -6.22
N ARG A 94 2.96 0.78 -7.48
CA ARG A 94 2.31 1.97 -8.05
C ARG A 94 1.08 2.35 -7.22
N ARG A 95 0.20 1.40 -6.98
CA ARG A 95 -1.04 1.64 -6.22
C ARG A 95 -0.77 2.14 -4.79
N ALA A 96 0.25 1.61 -4.12
CA ALA A 96 0.64 2.05 -2.79
C ALA A 96 1.15 3.50 -2.81
N LEU A 97 2.06 3.82 -3.72
CA LEU A 97 2.61 5.17 -3.86
C LEU A 97 1.52 6.20 -4.24
N ASP A 98 0.59 5.84 -5.14
CA ASP A 98 -0.56 6.68 -5.52
C ASP A 98 -1.44 7.01 -4.30
N ASN A 99 -1.53 6.07 -3.35
CA ASN A 99 -2.27 6.22 -2.09
C ASN A 99 -1.43 6.84 -0.96
N ARG A 100 -0.27 7.41 -1.28
CA ARG A 100 0.69 8.02 -0.34
C ARG A 100 1.20 7.07 0.75
N ALA A 101 1.18 5.76 0.49
CA ALA A 101 1.86 4.74 1.30
C ALA A 101 3.29 4.55 0.79
N SER A 102 4.26 4.37 1.70
CA SER A 102 5.61 4.00 1.29
C SER A 102 5.66 2.53 0.83
N VAL A 103 6.65 2.22 0.00
CA VAL A 103 6.88 0.90 -0.56
C VAL A 103 8.30 0.45 -0.25
N THR A 104 8.45 -0.69 0.42
CA THR A 104 9.75 -1.37 0.58
C THR A 104 9.77 -2.62 -0.31
N LEU A 105 10.65 -2.65 -1.31
CA LEU A 105 10.84 -3.77 -2.22
C LEU A 105 12.07 -4.57 -1.81
N GLY A 106 11.95 -5.89 -1.70
CA GLY A 106 13.06 -6.81 -1.48
C GLY A 106 13.19 -7.81 -2.63
N LEU A 107 14.36 -7.82 -3.26
CA LEU A 107 14.72 -8.72 -4.36
C LEU A 107 16.07 -9.37 -4.07
N GLN A 108 16.21 -10.66 -4.36
CA GLN A 108 17.52 -11.32 -4.29
C GLN A 108 17.76 -12.16 -5.54
N SER A 109 18.62 -11.64 -6.40
CA SER A 109 19.13 -12.32 -7.61
C SER A 109 20.61 -12.66 -7.40
N ALA A 110 21.27 -13.25 -8.40
CA ALA A 110 22.72 -13.46 -8.36
C ALA A 110 23.53 -12.15 -8.28
N SER A 111 22.95 -11.03 -8.72
CA SER A 111 23.52 -9.68 -8.57
C SER A 111 23.58 -9.19 -7.11
N GLY A 112 22.85 -9.84 -6.21
CA GLY A 112 22.84 -9.56 -4.78
C GLY A 112 21.45 -9.30 -4.21
N LEU A 113 21.41 -8.99 -2.91
CA LEU A 113 20.20 -8.57 -2.22
C LEU A 113 20.01 -7.06 -2.39
N GLN A 114 18.85 -6.67 -2.94
CA GLN A 114 18.40 -5.29 -3.04
C GLN A 114 17.21 -5.07 -2.10
N ILE A 115 17.31 -4.04 -1.26
CA ILE A 115 16.19 -3.54 -0.44
C ILE A 115 16.03 -2.05 -0.74
N ILE A 116 14.91 -1.69 -1.35
CA ILE A 116 14.64 -0.33 -1.83
C ILE A 116 13.38 0.19 -1.16
N THR A 117 13.47 1.35 -0.52
CA THR A 117 12.31 1.99 0.11
C THR A 117 11.98 3.30 -0.61
N CYS A 118 10.80 3.36 -1.21
CA CYS A 118 10.25 4.51 -1.94
C CYS A 118 9.12 5.14 -1.14
N ARG A 119 9.09 6.47 -1.04
CA ARG A 119 8.08 7.19 -0.24
C ARG A 119 7.24 8.15 -1.08
N ARG A 120 7.69 8.46 -2.29
CA ARG A 120 7.07 9.40 -3.21
C ARG A 120 6.71 8.68 -4.51
N GLU A 121 5.66 9.16 -5.16
CA GLU A 121 5.28 8.68 -6.50
C GLU A 121 6.43 8.81 -7.51
N ASP A 122 7.21 9.89 -7.41
CA ASP A 122 8.38 10.14 -8.26
C ASP A 122 9.45 9.03 -8.14
N ASP A 123 9.53 8.34 -6.99
CA ASP A 123 10.50 7.29 -6.71
C ASP A 123 10.17 5.98 -7.46
N PHE A 124 9.00 5.86 -8.08
CA PHE A 124 8.53 4.62 -8.71
C PHE A 124 9.47 4.10 -9.81
N HIS A 125 10.24 4.98 -10.46
CA HIS A 125 11.24 4.56 -11.45
C HIS A 125 12.32 3.64 -10.84
N LEU A 126 12.70 3.85 -9.58
CA LEU A 126 13.69 3.00 -8.87
C LEU A 126 13.16 1.57 -8.67
N ILE A 127 11.86 1.44 -8.41
CA ILE A 127 11.19 0.14 -8.32
C ILE A 127 11.19 -0.54 -9.69
N LEU A 128 10.89 0.20 -10.76
CA LEU A 128 10.88 -0.35 -12.12
C LEU A 128 12.28 -0.76 -12.58
N GLU A 129 13.32 0.00 -12.24
CA GLU A 129 14.72 -0.34 -12.53
C GLU A 129 15.11 -1.65 -11.84
N ALA A 130 14.84 -1.77 -10.54
CA ALA A 130 15.14 -3.00 -9.79
C ALA A 130 14.36 -4.21 -10.30
N LEU A 131 13.07 -4.05 -10.62
CA LEU A 131 12.26 -5.13 -11.19
C LEU A 131 12.67 -5.50 -12.62
N ALA A 132 13.24 -4.57 -13.39
CA ALA A 132 13.73 -4.84 -14.74
C ALA A 132 15.03 -5.66 -14.74
N GLU A 133 15.83 -5.57 -13.68
CA GLU A 133 17.05 -6.37 -13.46
C GLU A 133 16.80 -7.68 -12.70
N ALA A 134 15.56 -7.93 -12.26
CA ALA A 134 15.22 -9.11 -11.48
C ALA A 134 15.27 -10.39 -12.33
N GLU A 135 16.05 -11.37 -11.87
CA GLU A 135 16.16 -12.70 -12.46
C GLU A 135 15.93 -13.76 -11.39
N ALA A 136 15.29 -14.88 -11.75
CA ALA A 136 15.05 -16.01 -10.84
C ALA A 136 16.28 -16.92 -10.72
N ASP A 137 17.43 -16.32 -10.46
CA ASP A 137 18.73 -16.98 -10.36
C ASP A 137 19.35 -16.87 -8.95
N GLY A 138 18.60 -16.30 -8.01
CA GLY A 138 18.98 -16.06 -6.64
C GLY A 138 19.31 -17.32 -5.85
N GLU A 139 20.09 -17.14 -4.81
CA GLU A 139 20.55 -18.21 -3.91
C GLU A 139 19.92 -18.11 -2.51
N MET A 140 19.20 -17.03 -2.24
CA MET A 140 18.55 -16.78 -0.97
C MET A 140 17.07 -17.17 -1.04
N PRO A 141 16.60 -18.11 -0.20
CA PRO A 141 15.17 -18.38 -0.08
C PRO A 141 14.41 -17.13 0.36
N LEU A 142 13.15 -17.02 -0.06
CA LEU A 142 12.30 -15.87 0.22
C LEU A 142 12.21 -15.52 1.73
N TYR A 143 12.23 -16.53 2.61
CA TYR A 143 12.27 -16.31 4.06
C TYR A 143 13.45 -15.43 4.51
N SER A 144 14.64 -15.68 3.97
CA SER A 144 15.85 -14.94 4.33
C SER A 144 15.82 -13.50 3.77
N VAL A 145 15.19 -13.29 2.61
CA VAL A 145 14.93 -11.95 2.06
C VAL A 145 14.03 -11.18 3.02
N VAL A 146 12.93 -11.78 3.48
CA VAL A 146 12.02 -11.15 4.46
C VAL A 146 12.72 -10.84 5.78
N HIS A 147 13.57 -11.75 6.26
CA HIS A 147 14.36 -11.50 7.46
C HIS A 147 15.31 -10.31 7.30
N ALA A 148 15.93 -10.15 6.12
CA ALA A 148 16.78 -9.01 5.82
C ALA A 148 16.01 -7.70 5.63
N MET A 149 14.76 -7.75 5.15
CA MET A 149 13.88 -6.59 5.03
C MET A 149 13.38 -6.09 6.37
N LYS A 150 13.22 -6.95 7.39
CA LYS A 150 12.59 -6.63 8.68
C LYS A 150 13.04 -5.30 9.31
N PRO A 151 14.34 -4.93 9.35
CA PRO A 151 14.78 -3.66 9.92
C PRO A 151 14.20 -2.42 9.24
N GLU A 152 13.81 -2.52 7.97
CA GLU A 152 13.22 -1.43 7.18
C GLU A 152 11.70 -1.32 7.34
N LEU A 153 11.06 -2.31 7.96
CA LEU A 153 9.60 -2.40 8.05
C LEU A 153 9.08 -1.65 9.28
N SER A 154 8.18 -0.70 9.05
CA SER A 154 7.47 0.00 10.14
C SER A 154 6.28 -0.83 10.66
N PRO A 155 5.91 -0.71 11.94
CA PRO A 155 4.72 -1.38 12.47
C PRO A 155 3.46 -1.02 11.68
N GLY A 156 2.61 -2.01 11.39
CA GLY A 156 1.41 -1.83 10.57
C GLY A 156 1.61 -2.00 9.06
N THR A 157 2.86 -2.20 8.60
CA THR A 157 3.17 -2.50 7.20
C THR A 157 2.45 -3.77 6.73
N ALA A 158 1.91 -3.74 5.52
CA ALA A 158 1.41 -4.92 4.82
C ALA A 158 2.53 -5.52 3.95
N LEU A 159 3.10 -6.64 4.38
CA LEU A 159 4.07 -7.41 3.60
C LEU A 159 3.36 -8.36 2.65
N VAL A 160 3.62 -8.19 1.35
CA VAL A 160 3.14 -9.04 0.27
C VAL A 160 4.29 -9.92 -0.23
N LEU A 161 4.09 -11.22 -0.16
CA LEU A 161 5.01 -12.22 -0.72
C LEU A 161 4.47 -12.70 -2.05
N ILE A 162 5.29 -12.66 -3.10
CA ILE A 162 4.93 -13.13 -4.43
C ILE A 162 5.83 -14.32 -4.76
N THR A 163 5.25 -15.50 -4.88
CA THR A 163 6.01 -16.75 -5.12
C THR A 163 5.22 -17.72 -5.98
N ALA A 164 5.93 -18.58 -6.70
CA ALA A 164 5.35 -19.74 -7.37
C ALA A 164 5.49 -21.04 -6.54
N ASP A 165 6.20 -20.99 -5.42
CA ASP A 165 6.41 -22.12 -4.52
C ASP A 165 5.30 -22.16 -3.45
N ALA A 166 4.44 -23.18 -3.55
CA ALA A 166 3.35 -23.42 -2.59
C ALA A 166 3.84 -23.93 -1.23
N ASP A 167 5.05 -24.50 -1.17
CA ASP A 167 5.66 -25.00 0.07
C ASP A 167 6.35 -23.88 0.87
N THR A 168 6.28 -22.63 0.37
CA THR A 168 6.70 -21.45 1.11
C THR A 168 6.07 -21.50 2.50
N ARG A 169 6.90 -21.55 3.55
CA ARG A 169 6.46 -21.68 4.94
C ARG A 169 5.89 -20.38 5.49
N LEU A 170 4.76 -19.94 4.93
CA LEU A 170 4.05 -18.73 5.31
C LEU A 170 3.68 -18.69 6.79
N VAL A 171 3.44 -19.85 7.40
CA VAL A 171 3.16 -19.97 8.85
C VAL A 171 4.36 -19.56 9.69
N ASP A 172 5.55 -20.01 9.32
CA ASP A 172 6.80 -19.65 10.02
C ASP A 172 7.07 -18.15 9.89
N LEU A 173 6.83 -17.59 8.70
CA LEU A 173 6.92 -16.15 8.44
C LEU A 173 5.89 -15.35 9.24
N ALA A 174 4.64 -15.82 9.30
CA ALA A 174 3.61 -15.17 10.09
C ALA A 174 4.01 -15.11 11.56
N GLY A 175 4.52 -16.21 12.13
CA GLY A 175 5.03 -16.23 13.52
C GLY A 175 6.19 -15.26 13.73
N PHE A 176 7.13 -15.19 12.78
CA PHE A 176 8.29 -14.27 12.85
C PHE A 176 7.89 -12.79 12.84
N LEU A 177 6.78 -12.44 12.16
CA LEU A 177 6.31 -11.07 11.95
C LEU A 177 5.21 -10.62 12.93
N GLN A 178 4.61 -11.55 13.67
CA GLN A 178 3.48 -11.28 14.56
C GLN A 178 3.75 -10.19 15.61
N ASN A 179 4.96 -10.17 16.17
CA ASN A 179 5.30 -9.24 17.26
C ASN A 179 5.41 -7.77 16.80
N ASP A 180 5.57 -7.53 15.50
CA ASP A 180 5.82 -6.20 14.94
C ASP A 180 4.55 -5.58 14.30
N ASN A 181 3.39 -6.22 14.47
CA ASN A 181 2.13 -5.80 13.84
C ASN A 181 2.24 -5.69 12.31
N ILE A 182 3.06 -6.54 11.69
CA ILE A 182 3.20 -6.64 10.23
C ILE A 182 2.12 -7.60 9.74
N LYS A 183 1.32 -7.15 8.77
CA LYS A 183 0.28 -7.97 8.14
C LYS A 183 0.91 -8.74 6.98
N LEU A 184 0.76 -10.06 6.96
CA LEU A 184 1.29 -10.91 5.90
C LEU A 184 0.19 -11.28 4.90
N ALA A 185 0.47 -11.09 3.61
CA ALA A 185 -0.34 -11.57 2.49
C ALA A 185 0.54 -12.34 1.50
N GLY A 186 0.06 -13.48 1.00
CA GLY A 186 0.74 -14.28 -0.02
C GLY A 186 0.00 -14.22 -1.35
N VAL A 187 0.74 -14.00 -2.44
CA VAL A 187 0.30 -14.14 -3.82
C VAL A 187 1.00 -15.36 -4.40
N LEU A 188 0.26 -16.47 -4.48
CA LEU A 188 0.75 -17.71 -5.05
C LEU A 188 0.46 -17.76 -6.55
N LEU A 189 1.51 -17.83 -7.36
CA LEU A 189 1.43 -18.06 -8.79
C LEU A 189 1.38 -19.56 -9.04
N ASP A 190 0.25 -20.06 -9.53
CA ASP A 190 0.10 -21.48 -9.84
C ASP A 190 0.99 -21.86 -11.03
N ALA A 191 2.17 -22.40 -10.73
CA ALA A 191 3.16 -22.86 -11.70
C ALA A 191 2.59 -23.85 -12.75
N SER A 192 1.56 -24.61 -12.39
CA SER A 192 0.93 -25.58 -13.31
C SER A 192 0.24 -24.90 -14.50
N THR A 193 -0.18 -23.64 -14.35
CA THR A 193 -0.79 -22.84 -15.41
C THR A 193 0.25 -22.35 -16.44
N PHE A 194 1.55 -22.39 -16.11
CA PHE A 194 2.65 -21.91 -16.94
C PHE A 194 3.44 -23.04 -17.60
N ALA A 195 3.30 -24.27 -17.11
CA ALA A 195 3.93 -25.42 -17.73
C ALA A 195 3.32 -25.66 -19.14
N PRO A 196 4.14 -26.01 -20.15
CA PRO A 196 3.62 -26.33 -21.48
C PRO A 196 2.62 -27.48 -21.38
N ARG A 197 1.43 -27.30 -21.96
CA ARG A 197 0.42 -28.35 -22.06
C ARG A 197 1.04 -29.53 -22.82
N ARG A 198 1.12 -30.69 -22.16
CA ARG A 198 1.53 -31.96 -22.79
C ARG A 198 0.48 -32.45 -23.78
#